data_AF-A0A2E8YYE9-F1
#
_entry.id   AF-A0A2E8YYE9-F1
#
_cell.length_a   1.000
_cell.length_b   1.000
_cell.length_c   1.000
_cell.angle_alpha   90.00
_cell.angle_beta   90.00
_cell.angle_gamma   90.00
#
_symmetry.space_group_name_H-M   'P 1'
#
loop_
_entity.id
_entity.type
_entity.pdbx_description
1 polymer ?
#
loop_
_entity_poly.entity_id
_entity_poly.type
_entity_poly.pdbx_seq_one_letter_code
_entity_poly.pdbx_strand_id
1 'polypeptide(L)'
;MPTHLTQDTHLAALAEATTHLTGHVAALDPAAPVPTCPGWTVRDLVAHQGAVHRWAEAALRGVDLDWGPLEAEAADLPDGAALAGWLTDGVESLVATIAATPDDAEGVTFLKDAPSLPRFWARRQAHETTVHAVDALAAALGRLPRTEETWVEHDLALDGIDELVLGFVPRRKMTLRSPEPVTLVIHPTDADVAWTVHVTDEPAVSTRHDGPAAVADAVADADHAVTGTATELYLALWHRTDELRTAPIWPLWATSAVL
;
A
#
# COMPACT_ATOMS: atom_id res chain seq x y z
N MET A 1 9.75 -3.08 -11.88
CA MET A 1 8.62 -3.62 -11.09
C MET A 1 7.45 -3.81 -12.03
N PRO A 2 7.14 -5.05 -12.43
CA PRO A 2 6.01 -5.32 -13.30
C PRO A 2 4.69 -5.01 -12.59
N THR A 3 3.67 -4.69 -13.39
CA THR A 3 2.26 -4.76 -12.98
C THR A 3 1.53 -5.54 -14.06
N HIS A 4 0.59 -6.37 -13.64
CA HIS A 4 -0.27 -7.14 -14.55
C HIS A 4 -1.65 -6.50 -14.72
N LEU A 5 -1.94 -5.45 -13.94
CA LEU A 5 -3.19 -4.71 -13.97
C LEU A 5 -3.11 -3.52 -14.93
N THR A 6 -4.25 -3.15 -15.50
CA THR A 6 -4.38 -1.97 -16.34
C THR A 6 -4.54 -0.71 -15.50
N GLN A 7 -4.24 0.46 -16.08
CA GLN A 7 -4.52 1.75 -15.44
C GLN A 7 -5.99 1.86 -15.02
N ASP A 8 -6.93 1.42 -15.87
CA ASP A 8 -8.36 1.45 -15.57
C ASP A 8 -8.72 0.58 -14.36
N THR A 9 -8.04 -0.57 -14.19
CA THR A 9 -8.22 -1.44 -13.02
C THR A 9 -7.73 -0.76 -11.75
N HIS A 10 -6.57 -0.10 -11.78
CA HIS A 10 -6.07 0.67 -10.65
C HIS A 10 -6.97 1.86 -10.30
N LEU A 11 -7.48 2.59 -11.30
CA LEU A 11 -8.41 3.68 -11.07
C LEU A 11 -9.75 3.21 -10.49
N ALA A 12 -10.24 2.04 -10.91
CA ALA A 12 -11.42 1.42 -10.31
C ALA A 12 -11.18 1.05 -8.84
N ALA A 13 -10.04 0.42 -8.53
CA ALA A 13 -9.65 0.09 -7.16
C ALA A 13 -9.49 1.33 -6.27
N LEU A 14 -8.92 2.42 -6.79
CA LEU A 14 -8.84 3.71 -6.09
C LEU A 14 -10.23 4.26 -5.76
N ALA A 15 -11.16 4.21 -6.71
CA ALA A 15 -12.54 4.69 -6.49
C ALA A 15 -13.32 3.83 -5.49
N GLU A 16 -13.17 2.51 -5.56
CA GLU A 16 -13.78 1.56 -4.62
C GLU A 16 -13.22 1.77 -3.20
N ALA A 17 -11.89 1.84 -3.06
CA ALA A 17 -11.24 2.09 -1.78
C ALA A 17 -11.63 3.45 -1.19
N THR A 18 -11.78 4.50 -2.01
CA THR A 18 -12.29 5.80 -1.56
C THR A 18 -13.70 5.68 -0.99
N THR A 19 -14.57 4.91 -1.67
CA THR A 19 -15.94 4.66 -1.23
C THR A 19 -15.96 3.93 0.12
N HIS A 20 -15.11 2.92 0.28
CA HIS A 20 -14.95 2.22 1.55
C HIS A 20 -14.43 3.14 2.66
N LEU A 21 -13.36 3.89 2.40
CA LEU A 21 -12.77 4.81 3.37
C LEU A 21 -13.80 5.80 3.88
N THR A 22 -14.43 6.55 2.96
CA THR A 22 -15.43 7.57 3.31
C THR A 22 -16.65 6.94 4.01
N GLY A 23 -17.10 5.78 3.57
CA GLY A 23 -18.19 5.03 4.20
C GLY A 23 -17.89 4.59 5.64
N HIS A 24 -16.68 4.06 5.89
CA HIS A 24 -16.27 3.59 7.21
C HIS A 24 -16.09 4.73 8.21
N VAL A 25 -15.61 5.90 7.79
CA VAL A 25 -15.39 7.05 8.68
C VAL A 25 -16.61 7.94 8.89
N ALA A 26 -17.63 7.87 8.02
CA ALA A 26 -18.73 8.85 7.97
C ALA A 26 -19.47 9.07 9.31
N ALA A 27 -19.59 8.02 10.12
CA ALA A 27 -20.30 8.06 11.40
C ALA A 27 -19.38 7.97 12.63
N LEU A 28 -18.06 7.97 12.43
CA LEU A 28 -17.10 7.88 13.52
C LEU A 28 -16.84 9.26 14.14
N ASP A 29 -16.46 9.26 15.42
CA ASP A 29 -15.89 10.44 16.06
C ASP A 29 -14.54 10.75 15.37
N PRO A 30 -14.30 11.96 14.85
CA PRO A 30 -13.02 12.35 14.27
C PRO A 30 -11.83 12.11 15.21
N ALA A 31 -12.03 12.15 16.53
CA ALA A 31 -11.01 11.87 17.53
C ALA A 31 -10.84 10.38 17.86
N ALA A 32 -11.64 9.48 17.26
CA ALA A 32 -11.51 8.05 17.49
C ALA A 32 -10.14 7.55 17.00
N PRO A 33 -9.50 6.64 17.75
CA PRO A 33 -8.19 6.11 17.37
C PRO A 33 -8.29 5.16 16.16
N VAL A 34 -7.21 5.07 15.40
CA VAL A 34 -7.04 4.12 14.28
C VAL A 34 -6.11 2.99 14.73
N PRO A 35 -6.61 1.77 15.02
CA PRO A 35 -5.80 0.70 15.62
C PRO A 35 -4.57 0.26 14.81
N THR A 36 -4.64 0.36 13.48
CA THR A 36 -3.56 0.00 12.54
C THR A 36 -2.55 1.14 12.32
N CYS A 37 -2.88 2.37 12.74
CA CYS A 37 -2.01 3.54 12.66
C CYS A 37 -1.83 4.15 14.07
N PRO A 38 -0.97 3.58 14.93
CA PRO A 38 -0.81 4.04 16.30
C PRO A 38 -0.49 5.54 16.38
N GLY A 39 -1.27 6.26 17.18
CA GLY A 39 -1.16 7.70 17.36
C GLY A 39 -2.01 8.53 16.39
N TRP A 40 -2.62 7.90 15.39
CA TRP A 40 -3.55 8.57 14.48
C TRP A 40 -4.98 8.50 14.99
N THR A 41 -5.72 9.56 14.72
CA THR A 41 -7.17 9.66 14.81
C THR A 41 -7.82 9.46 13.44
N VAL A 42 -9.14 9.26 13.41
CA VAL A 42 -9.92 9.24 12.17
C VAL A 42 -9.72 10.54 11.37
N ARG A 43 -9.63 11.70 12.06
CA ARG A 43 -9.32 12.98 11.42
C ARG A 43 -7.97 12.93 10.71
N ASP A 44 -6.92 12.43 11.38
CA ASP A 44 -5.57 12.35 10.81
C ASP A 44 -5.55 11.45 9.56
N LEU A 45 -6.28 10.33 9.60
CA LEU A 45 -6.40 9.41 8.46
C LEU A 45 -7.02 10.10 7.23
N VAL A 46 -8.14 10.82 7.41
CA VAL A 46 -8.82 11.53 6.31
C VAL A 46 -7.96 12.68 5.79
N ALA A 47 -7.34 13.45 6.68
CA ALA A 47 -6.42 14.52 6.34
C ALA A 47 -5.21 14.02 5.56
N HIS A 48 -4.57 12.94 6.01
CA HIS A 48 -3.46 12.30 5.31
C HIS A 48 -3.86 11.91 3.89
N GLN A 49 -4.98 11.20 3.72
CA GLN A 49 -5.39 10.75 2.38
C GLN A 49 -5.69 11.91 1.43
N GLY A 50 -6.36 12.96 1.90
CA GLY A 50 -6.58 14.15 1.06
C GLY A 50 -5.28 14.87 0.68
N ALA A 51 -4.27 14.85 1.56
CA ALA A 51 -2.94 15.40 1.29
C ALA A 51 -2.17 14.53 0.28
N VAL A 52 -2.17 13.20 0.46
CA VAL A 52 -1.49 12.26 -0.46
C VAL A 52 -2.02 12.41 -1.89
N HIS A 53 -3.33 12.56 -2.07
CA HIS A 53 -3.91 12.74 -3.41
C HIS A 53 -3.42 14.02 -4.09
N ARG A 54 -3.38 15.14 -3.36
CA ARG A 54 -2.86 16.42 -3.87
C ARG A 54 -1.36 16.35 -4.17
N TRP A 55 -0.60 15.66 -3.33
CA TRP A 55 0.82 15.44 -3.55
C TRP A 55 1.10 14.61 -4.81
N ALA A 56 0.38 13.50 -4.98
CA ALA A 56 0.49 12.64 -6.16
C ALA A 56 0.12 13.40 -7.44
N GLU A 57 -0.95 14.20 -7.36
CA GLU A 57 -1.40 15.03 -8.46
C GLU A 57 -0.37 16.11 -8.82
N ALA A 58 0.22 16.78 -7.83
CA ALA A 58 1.30 17.74 -8.07
C ALA A 58 2.51 17.08 -8.74
N ALA A 59 2.91 15.89 -8.29
CA ALA A 59 4.00 15.14 -8.88
C ALA A 59 3.73 14.76 -10.36
N LEU A 60 2.49 14.37 -10.70
CA LEU A 60 2.06 14.16 -12.08
C LEU A 60 2.18 15.41 -12.96
N ARG A 61 2.00 16.59 -12.38
CA ARG A 61 2.16 17.88 -13.06
C ARG A 61 3.59 18.41 -13.05
N GLY A 62 4.54 17.66 -12.48
CA GLY A 62 5.93 18.09 -12.34
C GLY A 62 6.13 19.22 -11.32
N VAL A 63 5.20 19.37 -10.37
CA VAL A 63 5.28 20.35 -9.29
C VAL A 63 5.80 19.64 -8.04
N ASP A 64 6.91 20.14 -7.50
CA ASP A 64 7.41 19.70 -6.19
C ASP A 64 6.57 20.39 -5.10
N LEU A 65 5.72 19.61 -4.45
CA LEU A 65 4.80 20.08 -3.42
C LEU A 65 5.29 19.60 -2.06
N ASP A 66 5.58 20.56 -1.18
CA ASP A 66 5.93 20.30 0.21
C ASP A 66 4.72 19.75 0.98
N TRP A 67 4.98 18.86 1.93
CA TRP A 67 3.98 18.20 2.74
C TRP A 67 3.38 19.12 3.80
N GLY A 68 4.21 19.98 4.42
CA GLY A 68 3.79 20.87 5.51
C GLY A 68 2.61 21.80 5.16
N PRO A 69 2.58 22.45 3.99
CA PRO A 69 1.43 23.24 3.56
C PRO A 69 0.12 22.45 3.44
N LEU A 70 0.17 21.19 2.99
CA LEU A 70 -1.01 20.33 2.89
C LEU A 70 -1.54 19.94 4.27
N GLU A 71 -0.64 19.64 5.22
CA GLU A 71 -1.01 19.38 6.61
C GLU A 71 -1.65 20.61 7.26
N ALA A 72 -1.11 21.80 7.02
CA ALA A 72 -1.67 23.05 7.53
C ALA A 72 -3.07 23.33 6.96
N GLU A 73 -3.24 23.14 5.64
CA GLU A 73 -4.55 23.27 4.99
C GLU A 73 -5.57 22.30 5.59
N ALA A 74 -5.21 21.03 5.75
CA ALA A 74 -6.10 20.03 6.35
C ALA A 74 -6.42 20.35 7.82
N ALA A 75 -5.44 20.85 8.58
CA ALA A 75 -5.61 21.22 9.99
C ALA A 75 -6.62 22.37 10.18
N ASP A 76 -6.67 23.32 9.24
CA ASP A 76 -7.59 24.47 9.28
C ASP A 76 -9.04 24.11 8.89
N LEU A 77 -9.26 22.95 8.26
CA LEU A 77 -10.59 22.51 7.84
C LEU A 77 -11.40 21.96 9.03
N PRO A 78 -12.68 22.37 9.19
CA PRO A 78 -13.57 21.75 10.15
C PRO A 78 -13.74 20.24 9.90
N ASP A 79 -13.94 19.48 10.97
CA ASP A 79 -14.31 18.06 10.90
C ASP A 79 -15.60 17.82 10.11
N GLY A 80 -15.84 16.55 9.76
CA GLY A 80 -17.05 16.12 9.08
C GLY A 80 -17.04 16.51 7.61
N ALA A 81 -18.10 17.16 7.14
CA ALA A 81 -18.36 17.35 5.71
C ALA A 81 -17.27 18.17 4.98
N ALA A 82 -16.63 19.14 5.65
CA ALA A 82 -15.59 19.96 5.03
C ALA A 82 -14.32 19.15 4.74
N LEU A 83 -13.80 18.42 5.74
CA LEU A 83 -12.64 17.56 5.57
C LEU A 83 -12.93 16.37 4.63
N ALA A 84 -14.12 15.77 4.74
CA ALA A 84 -14.54 14.70 3.82
C ALA A 84 -14.65 15.18 2.38
N GLY A 85 -15.24 16.36 2.14
CA GLY A 85 -15.28 16.99 0.82
C GLY A 85 -13.88 17.27 0.29
N TRP A 86 -12.96 17.74 1.13
CA TRP A 86 -11.57 17.98 0.73
C TRP A 86 -10.83 16.70 0.31
N LEU A 87 -11.08 15.56 0.96
CA LEU A 87 -10.61 14.26 0.51
C LEU A 87 -11.18 13.90 -0.86
N THR A 88 -12.51 13.98 -1.02
CA THR A 88 -13.22 13.65 -2.28
C THR A 88 -12.74 14.51 -3.45
N ASP A 89 -12.64 15.83 -3.27
CA ASP A 89 -12.12 16.75 -4.29
C ASP A 89 -10.68 16.37 -4.72
N GLY A 90 -9.86 15.93 -3.75
CA GLY A 90 -8.48 15.53 -4.00
C GLY A 90 -8.38 14.30 -4.90
N VAL A 91 -9.14 13.25 -4.59
CA VAL A 91 -9.12 12.02 -5.40
C VAL A 91 -9.75 12.24 -6.77
N GLU A 92 -10.84 13.01 -6.88
CA GLU A 92 -11.46 13.33 -8.16
C GLU A 92 -10.50 14.08 -9.09
N SER A 93 -9.80 15.08 -8.56
CA SER A 93 -8.80 15.86 -9.31
C SER A 93 -7.60 14.99 -9.74
N LEU A 94 -7.11 14.13 -8.83
CA LEU A 94 -6.05 13.18 -9.11
C LEU A 94 -6.44 12.20 -10.22
N VAL A 95 -7.62 11.58 -10.15
CA VAL A 95 -8.12 10.64 -11.17
C VAL A 95 -8.22 11.32 -12.53
N ALA A 96 -8.78 12.54 -12.56
CA ALA A 96 -8.86 13.33 -13.79
C ALA A 96 -7.48 13.64 -14.38
N THR A 97 -6.51 13.98 -13.52
CA THR A 97 -5.13 14.24 -13.92
C THR A 97 -4.48 12.98 -14.50
N ILE A 98 -4.57 11.83 -13.82
CA ILE A 98 -4.03 10.55 -14.31
C ILE A 98 -4.62 10.20 -15.68
N ALA A 99 -5.93 10.33 -15.84
CA ALA A 99 -6.61 10.01 -17.09
C ALA A 99 -6.20 10.93 -18.26
N ALA A 100 -5.84 12.18 -17.96
CA ALA A 100 -5.40 13.16 -18.96
C ALA A 100 -3.89 13.07 -19.29
N THR A 101 -3.09 12.44 -18.43
CA THR A 101 -1.64 12.31 -18.62
C THR A 101 -1.32 11.24 -19.68
N PRO A 102 -0.57 11.60 -20.75
CA PRO A 102 -0.12 10.63 -21.75
C PRO A 102 0.79 9.54 -21.15
N ASP A 103 0.75 8.33 -21.72
CA ASP A 103 1.56 7.19 -21.27
C ASP A 103 3.08 7.43 -21.47
N ASP A 104 3.47 8.34 -22.36
CA ASP A 104 4.85 8.75 -22.61
C ASP A 104 5.26 10.04 -21.87
N ALA A 105 4.41 10.55 -20.96
CA ALA A 105 4.73 11.73 -20.18
C ALA A 105 5.97 11.53 -19.29
N GLU A 106 6.86 12.52 -19.29
CA GLU A 106 8.02 12.55 -18.41
C GLU A 106 7.63 13.08 -17.02
N GLY A 107 8.21 12.51 -15.97
CA GLY A 107 7.97 12.93 -14.59
C GLY A 107 8.74 12.09 -13.59
N VAL A 108 8.55 12.39 -12.31
CA VAL A 108 9.26 11.71 -11.23
C VAL A 108 8.40 10.59 -10.65
N THR A 109 8.97 9.40 -10.62
CA THR A 109 8.51 8.27 -9.80
C THR A 109 9.61 7.95 -8.76
N PHE A 110 9.25 7.27 -7.67
CA PHE A 110 10.19 7.01 -6.57
C PHE A 110 10.49 5.52 -6.34
N LEU A 111 9.93 4.63 -7.18
CA LEU A 111 10.23 3.21 -7.19
C LEU A 111 11.06 2.88 -8.43
N LYS A 112 12.04 1.99 -8.26
CA LYS A 112 12.93 1.58 -9.35
C LYS A 112 12.12 0.76 -10.38
N ASP A 113 12.45 0.93 -11.66
CA ASP A 113 11.84 0.20 -12.77
C ASP A 113 10.30 0.34 -12.76
N ALA A 114 9.79 1.51 -12.33
CA ALA A 114 8.38 1.84 -12.34
C ALA A 114 7.80 1.81 -13.77
N PRO A 115 6.49 1.52 -13.93
CA PRO A 115 5.81 1.70 -15.20
C PRO A 115 5.77 3.19 -15.61
N SER A 116 5.12 3.50 -16.73
CA SER A 116 4.90 4.88 -17.17
C SER A 116 4.31 5.74 -16.05
N LEU A 117 4.56 7.05 -16.12
CA LEU A 117 4.17 8.01 -15.09
C LEU A 117 2.69 7.89 -14.66
N PRO A 118 1.68 7.91 -15.56
CA PRO A 118 0.28 7.79 -15.14
C PRO A 118 -0.05 6.42 -14.54
N ARG A 119 0.55 5.33 -15.05
CA ARG A 119 0.35 3.99 -14.50
C ARG A 119 0.98 3.81 -13.13
N PHE A 120 2.14 4.41 -12.91
CA PHE A 120 2.80 4.39 -11.59
C PHE A 120 1.92 5.07 -10.55
N TRP A 121 1.44 6.28 -10.84
CA TRP A 121 0.61 7.02 -9.91
C TRP A 121 -0.78 6.39 -9.72
N ALA A 122 -1.38 5.82 -10.76
CA ALA A 122 -2.61 5.04 -10.63
C ALA A 122 -2.43 3.87 -9.65
N ARG A 123 -1.39 3.04 -9.87
CA ARG A 123 -1.07 1.89 -9.02
C ARG A 123 -0.79 2.29 -7.57
N ARG A 124 0.11 3.26 -7.37
CA ARG A 124 0.49 3.71 -6.03
C ARG A 124 -0.71 4.24 -5.27
N GLN A 125 -1.55 5.04 -5.91
CA GLN A 125 -2.72 5.64 -5.25
C GLN A 125 -3.81 4.59 -4.99
N ALA A 126 -3.99 3.60 -5.89
CA ALA A 126 -4.87 2.47 -5.62
C ALA A 126 -4.48 1.70 -4.35
N HIS A 127 -3.20 1.34 -4.20
CA HIS A 127 -2.75 0.61 -3.02
C HIS A 127 -2.70 1.47 -1.75
N GLU A 128 -2.32 2.73 -1.86
CA GLU A 128 -2.33 3.68 -0.74
C GLU A 128 -3.74 3.78 -0.14
N THR A 129 -4.72 4.08 -0.99
CA THR A 129 -6.10 4.28 -0.55
C THR A 129 -6.73 2.97 -0.12
N THR A 130 -6.39 1.84 -0.74
CA THR A 130 -6.86 0.53 -0.30
C THR A 130 -6.40 0.24 1.13
N VAL A 131 -5.11 0.41 1.43
CA VAL A 131 -4.56 0.19 2.77
C VAL A 131 -5.19 1.14 3.80
N HIS A 132 -5.34 2.42 3.45
CA HIS A 132 -5.94 3.40 4.37
C HIS A 132 -7.46 3.30 4.50
N ALA A 133 -8.15 2.72 3.52
CA ALA A 133 -9.54 2.34 3.67
C ALA A 133 -9.68 1.13 4.63
N VAL A 134 -8.72 0.21 4.64
CA VAL A 134 -8.66 -0.86 5.65
C VAL A 134 -8.35 -0.27 7.04
N ASP A 135 -7.53 0.77 7.12
CA ASP A 135 -7.32 1.51 8.37
C ASP A 135 -8.62 2.17 8.87
N ALA A 136 -9.44 2.71 7.96
CA ALA A 136 -10.77 3.23 8.30
C ALA A 136 -11.72 2.13 8.79
N LEU A 137 -11.71 0.95 8.17
CA LEU A 137 -12.42 -0.23 8.66
C LEU A 137 -11.93 -0.63 10.06
N ALA A 138 -10.63 -0.61 10.30
CA ALA A 138 -10.05 -0.91 11.61
C ALA A 138 -10.56 0.06 12.69
N ALA A 139 -10.64 1.35 12.37
CA ALA A 139 -11.21 2.36 13.25
C ALA A 139 -12.70 2.10 13.54
N ALA A 140 -13.48 1.73 12.52
CA ALA A 140 -14.90 1.39 12.67
C ALA A 140 -15.11 0.12 13.53
N LEU A 141 -14.21 -0.86 13.44
CA LEU A 141 -14.24 -2.08 14.23
C LEU A 141 -13.65 -1.91 15.64
N GLY A 142 -12.79 -0.92 15.86
CA GLY A 142 -11.99 -0.75 17.07
C GLY A 142 -10.92 -1.83 17.27
N ARG A 143 -10.54 -2.55 16.20
CA ARG A 143 -9.54 -3.64 16.19
C ARG A 143 -8.97 -3.82 14.79
N LEU A 144 -7.93 -4.65 14.66
CA LEU A 144 -7.47 -5.09 13.34
C LEU A 144 -8.60 -5.86 12.62
N PRO A 145 -8.84 -5.57 11.32
CA PRO A 145 -9.76 -6.34 10.49
C PRO A 145 -9.24 -7.75 10.23
N ARG A 146 -10.16 -8.67 10.01
CA ARG A 146 -9.88 -9.98 9.40
C ARG A 146 -9.96 -9.86 7.89
N THR A 147 -9.28 -10.76 7.19
CA THR A 147 -9.26 -10.78 5.72
C THR A 147 -10.67 -10.87 5.14
N GLU A 148 -11.53 -11.70 5.72
CA GLU A 148 -12.94 -11.89 5.31
C GLU A 148 -13.83 -10.63 5.46
N GLU A 149 -13.38 -9.63 6.23
CA GLU A 149 -14.09 -8.36 6.44
C GLU A 149 -13.69 -7.29 5.42
N THR A 150 -12.70 -7.58 4.57
CA THR A 150 -12.18 -6.65 3.56
C THR A 150 -12.73 -7.00 2.17
N TRP A 151 -12.77 -6.00 1.29
CA TRP A 151 -13.14 -6.14 -0.13
C TRP A 151 -11.92 -6.37 -1.04
N VAL A 152 -10.73 -6.58 -0.46
CA VAL A 152 -9.49 -6.62 -1.24
C VAL A 152 -9.44 -7.90 -2.07
N GLU A 153 -9.62 -7.73 -3.37
CA GLU A 153 -9.63 -8.81 -4.35
C GLU A 153 -8.24 -9.40 -4.60
N HIS A 154 -8.23 -10.68 -4.98
CA HIS A 154 -7.02 -11.50 -5.20
C HIS A 154 -5.98 -10.82 -6.11
N ASP A 155 -6.40 -10.33 -7.28
CA ASP A 155 -5.46 -9.78 -8.28
C ASP A 155 -4.86 -8.45 -7.82
N LEU A 156 -5.63 -7.62 -7.09
CA LEU A 156 -5.12 -6.40 -6.47
C LEU A 156 -4.14 -6.73 -5.35
N ALA A 157 -4.41 -7.76 -4.56
CA ALA A 157 -3.50 -8.20 -3.50
C ALA A 157 -2.15 -8.66 -4.09
N LEU A 158 -2.14 -9.48 -5.15
CA LEU A 158 -0.91 -9.89 -5.82
C LEU A 158 -0.12 -8.70 -6.39
N ASP A 159 -0.80 -7.75 -7.04
CA ASP A 159 -0.17 -6.52 -7.56
C ASP A 159 0.39 -5.65 -6.42
N GLY A 160 -0.28 -5.60 -5.27
CA GLY A 160 0.18 -4.88 -4.09
C GLY A 160 1.39 -5.52 -3.42
N ILE A 161 1.48 -6.86 -3.42
CA ILE A 161 2.65 -7.60 -2.95
C ILE A 161 3.83 -7.34 -3.89
N ASP A 162 3.64 -7.37 -5.21
CA ASP A 162 4.67 -6.98 -6.18
C ASP A 162 5.21 -5.59 -5.86
N GLU A 163 4.32 -4.63 -5.58
CA GLU A 163 4.71 -3.25 -5.36
C GLU A 163 5.54 -3.07 -4.09
N LEU A 164 5.08 -3.69 -3.01
CA LEU A 164 5.76 -3.66 -1.73
C LEU A 164 7.12 -4.36 -1.82
N VAL A 165 7.12 -5.61 -2.30
CA VAL A 165 8.28 -6.49 -2.22
C VAL A 165 9.34 -6.13 -3.26
N LEU A 166 8.97 -5.77 -4.49
CA LEU A 166 9.92 -5.41 -5.54
C LEU A 166 10.22 -3.91 -5.60
N GLY A 167 9.29 -3.07 -5.13
CA GLY A 167 9.41 -1.62 -5.19
C GLY A 167 9.93 -1.01 -3.91
N PHE A 168 9.26 -1.23 -2.78
CA PHE A 168 9.59 -0.57 -1.50
C PHE A 168 10.73 -1.25 -0.75
N VAL A 169 10.63 -2.56 -0.53
CA VAL A 169 11.58 -3.34 0.29
C VAL A 169 13.05 -3.13 -0.13
N PRO A 170 13.40 -3.10 -1.43
CA PRO A 170 14.80 -2.90 -1.84
C PRO A 170 15.32 -1.47 -1.68
N ARG A 171 14.48 -0.51 -1.28
CA ARG A 171 14.91 0.89 -1.13
C ARG A 171 15.86 1.02 0.05
N ARG A 172 16.89 1.85 -0.13
CA ARG A 172 17.87 2.20 0.92
C ARG A 172 17.24 2.72 2.21
N LYS A 173 16.09 3.41 2.11
CA LYS A 173 15.36 3.95 3.26
C LYS A 173 14.70 2.88 4.13
N MET A 174 14.56 1.64 3.64
CA MET A 174 13.98 0.56 4.41
C MET A 174 14.99 -0.06 5.35
N THR A 175 14.50 -0.46 6.52
CA THR A 175 15.29 -0.92 7.67
C THR A 175 15.32 -2.44 7.82
N LEU A 176 14.68 -3.19 6.91
CA LEU A 176 14.76 -4.64 6.88
C LEU A 176 16.22 -5.07 6.60
N ARG A 177 16.94 -5.44 7.66
CA ARG A 177 18.37 -5.80 7.65
C ARG A 177 18.62 -6.95 8.61
N SER A 178 19.63 -7.75 8.30
CA SER A 178 20.08 -8.86 9.13
C SER A 178 21.61 -8.98 9.10
N PRO A 179 22.29 -9.11 10.25
CA PRO A 179 23.72 -9.35 10.28
C PRO A 179 24.11 -10.74 9.75
N GLU A 180 23.19 -11.70 9.82
CA GLU A 180 23.33 -13.03 9.21
C GLU A 180 22.43 -13.08 7.97
N PRO A 181 22.99 -13.34 6.76
CA PRO A 181 22.18 -13.42 5.54
C PRO A 181 21.04 -14.41 5.68
N VAL A 182 19.83 -13.98 5.32
CA VAL A 182 18.62 -14.81 5.39
C VAL A 182 17.75 -14.56 4.16
N THR A 183 17.17 -15.63 3.62
CA THR A 183 16.24 -15.58 2.49
C THR A 183 14.84 -15.92 2.95
N LEU A 184 13.93 -14.97 2.74
CA LEU A 184 12.50 -15.14 2.93
C LEU A 184 11.85 -15.49 1.62
N VAL A 185 10.86 -16.39 1.64
CA VAL A 185 9.89 -16.53 0.55
C VAL A 185 8.50 -16.09 1.02
N ILE A 186 7.85 -15.25 0.23
CA ILE A 186 6.45 -14.86 0.34
C ILE A 186 5.71 -15.67 -0.71
N HIS A 187 4.81 -16.55 -0.29
CA HIS A 187 4.20 -17.56 -1.16
C HIS A 187 2.68 -17.62 -0.91
N PRO A 188 1.88 -16.96 -1.78
CA PRO A 188 0.44 -17.14 -1.82
C PRO A 188 0.05 -18.59 -2.08
N THR A 189 -0.92 -19.12 -1.32
CA THR A 189 -1.39 -20.50 -1.47
C THR A 189 -2.41 -20.68 -2.61
N ASP A 190 -2.89 -19.56 -3.16
CA ASP A 190 -3.94 -19.44 -4.16
C ASP A 190 -3.42 -18.89 -5.51
N ALA A 191 -2.10 -18.78 -5.68
CA ALA A 191 -1.48 -18.33 -6.92
C ALA A 191 -0.15 -19.04 -7.22
N ASP A 192 0.14 -19.25 -8.50
CA ASP A 192 1.41 -19.84 -8.97
C ASP A 192 2.53 -18.77 -9.07
N VAL A 193 2.72 -18.01 -8.00
CA VAL A 193 3.75 -16.96 -7.87
C VAL A 193 4.37 -16.98 -6.48
N ALA A 194 5.64 -16.60 -6.37
CA ALA A 194 6.27 -16.30 -5.09
C ALA A 194 7.27 -15.15 -5.22
N TRP A 195 7.64 -14.57 -4.10
CA TRP A 195 8.71 -13.58 -4.02
C TRP A 195 9.75 -14.01 -3.02
N THR A 196 11.03 -13.97 -3.39
CA THR A 196 12.12 -14.12 -2.44
C THR A 196 12.66 -12.76 -2.04
N VAL A 197 12.93 -12.56 -0.75
CA VAL A 197 13.60 -11.39 -0.20
C VAL A 197 14.88 -11.84 0.49
N HIS A 198 16.02 -11.53 -0.12
CA HIS A 198 17.33 -11.78 0.45
C HIS A 198 17.75 -10.58 1.33
N VAL A 199 17.86 -10.82 2.63
CA VAL A 199 18.13 -9.79 3.64
C VAL A 199 19.54 -9.95 4.18
N THR A 200 20.33 -8.89 4.09
CA THR A 200 21.69 -8.79 4.65
C THR A 200 21.82 -7.49 5.45
N ASP A 201 23.05 -7.06 5.76
CA ASP A 201 23.36 -5.74 6.31
C ASP A 201 23.22 -4.59 5.27
N GLU A 202 23.05 -4.94 3.99
CA GLU A 202 22.77 -4.05 2.86
C GLU A 202 21.27 -4.05 2.48
N PRO A 203 20.79 -3.08 1.66
CA PRO A 203 19.43 -3.10 1.15
C PRO A 203 19.02 -4.45 0.58
N ALA A 204 17.85 -4.93 1.01
CA ALA A 204 17.38 -6.25 0.63
C ALA A 204 17.21 -6.39 -0.89
N VAL A 205 17.47 -7.59 -1.40
CA VAL A 205 17.30 -7.91 -2.82
C VAL A 205 16.08 -8.80 -2.98
N SER A 206 15.10 -8.33 -3.74
CA SER A 206 13.87 -9.06 -3.99
C SER A 206 13.81 -9.62 -5.40
N THR A 207 13.23 -10.81 -5.56
CA THR A 207 13.01 -11.45 -6.86
C THR A 207 11.62 -12.08 -6.90
N ARG A 208 10.93 -11.95 -8.03
CA ARG A 208 9.65 -12.61 -8.30
C ARG A 208 9.90 -13.90 -9.07
N HIS A 209 9.14 -14.94 -8.73
CA HIS A 209 9.17 -16.26 -9.35
C HIS A 209 7.77 -16.58 -9.87
N ASP A 210 7.67 -16.87 -11.17
CA ASP A 210 6.40 -17.15 -11.83
C ASP A 210 6.33 -18.61 -12.30
N GLY A 211 5.22 -19.27 -11.98
CA GLY A 211 4.90 -20.63 -12.38
C GLY A 211 5.32 -21.70 -11.35
N PRO A 212 4.64 -22.87 -11.34
CA PRO A 212 4.78 -23.85 -10.26
C PRO A 212 6.21 -24.35 -10.01
N ALA A 213 7.01 -24.51 -11.07
CA ALA A 213 8.38 -24.99 -10.95
C ALA A 213 9.30 -23.97 -10.27
N ALA A 214 9.24 -22.70 -10.71
CA ALA A 214 10.07 -21.64 -10.13
C ALA A 214 9.66 -21.34 -8.68
N VAL A 215 8.35 -21.42 -8.38
CA VAL A 215 7.85 -21.30 -7.00
C VAL A 215 8.38 -22.44 -6.13
N ALA A 216 8.35 -23.69 -6.62
CA ALA A 216 8.87 -24.82 -5.86
C ALA A 216 10.37 -24.68 -5.55
N ASP A 217 11.16 -24.23 -6.53
CA ASP A 217 12.60 -23.97 -6.35
C ASP A 217 12.82 -22.85 -5.32
N ALA A 218 12.10 -21.72 -5.45
CA ALA A 218 12.20 -20.59 -4.52
C ALA A 218 11.83 -20.96 -3.08
N VAL A 219 10.82 -21.81 -2.89
CA VAL A 219 10.41 -22.31 -1.58
C VAL A 219 11.45 -23.28 -1.01
N ALA A 220 12.05 -24.14 -1.84
CA ALA A 220 13.07 -25.08 -1.41
C ALA A 220 14.38 -24.40 -1.00
N ASP A 221 14.74 -23.29 -1.65
CA ASP A 221 15.97 -22.53 -1.41
C ASP A 221 15.86 -21.48 -0.29
N ALA A 222 14.65 -21.20 0.21
CA ALA A 222 14.43 -20.19 1.24
C ALA A 222 14.63 -20.72 2.67
N ASP A 223 15.20 -19.89 3.55
CA ASP A 223 15.38 -20.22 4.97
C ASP A 223 14.03 -20.21 5.72
N HIS A 224 13.13 -19.32 5.31
CA HIS A 224 11.81 -19.18 5.90
C HIS A 224 10.74 -18.87 4.84
N ALA A 225 9.54 -19.41 5.05
CA ALA A 225 8.37 -19.14 4.24
C ALA A 225 7.30 -18.37 5.02
N VAL A 226 6.70 -17.39 4.36
CA VAL A 226 5.48 -16.70 4.79
C VAL A 226 4.40 -17.05 3.78
N THR A 227 3.39 -17.79 4.25
CA THR A 227 2.34 -18.37 3.41
C THR A 227 0.96 -17.96 3.90
N GLY A 228 0.04 -17.76 2.96
CA GLY A 228 -1.37 -17.43 3.18
C GLY A 228 -2.02 -17.22 1.82
N THR A 229 -3.31 -16.90 1.76
CA THR A 229 -3.91 -16.37 0.53
C THR A 229 -3.25 -15.05 0.12
N ALA A 230 -3.37 -14.66 -1.15
CA ALA A 230 -2.85 -13.40 -1.65
C ALA A 230 -3.33 -12.21 -0.80
N THR A 231 -4.62 -12.17 -0.46
CA THR A 231 -5.20 -11.10 0.35
C THR A 231 -4.69 -11.11 1.79
N GLU A 232 -4.62 -12.28 2.44
CA GLU A 232 -4.03 -12.38 3.80
C GLU A 232 -2.59 -11.87 3.81
N LEU A 233 -1.77 -12.27 2.83
CA LEU A 233 -0.39 -11.83 2.70
C LEU A 233 -0.29 -10.33 2.47
N TYR A 234 -1.07 -9.79 1.54
CA TYR A 234 -1.08 -8.35 1.27
C TYR A 234 -1.41 -7.55 2.54
N LEU A 235 -2.51 -7.88 3.23
CA LEU A 235 -2.91 -7.18 4.44
C LEU A 235 -1.87 -7.32 5.56
N ALA A 236 -1.33 -8.52 5.75
CA ALA A 236 -0.36 -8.78 6.80
C ALA A 236 0.97 -8.07 6.55
N LEU A 237 1.47 -8.09 5.31
CA LEU A 237 2.73 -7.45 4.94
C LEU A 237 2.68 -5.92 5.12
N TRP A 238 1.48 -5.34 5.03
CA TRP A 238 1.20 -3.95 5.41
C TRP A 238 0.79 -3.79 6.88
N HIS A 239 0.80 -4.82 7.73
CA HIS A 239 0.41 -4.77 9.15
C HIS A 239 -1.06 -4.45 9.45
N ARG A 240 -1.97 -4.73 8.50
CA ARG A 240 -3.41 -4.46 8.64
C ARG A 240 -4.22 -5.66 9.14
N THR A 241 -3.60 -6.83 9.29
CA THR A 241 -4.17 -8.01 9.96
C THR A 241 -3.12 -8.71 10.83
N ASP A 242 -3.55 -9.49 11.82
CA ASP A 242 -2.72 -10.35 12.65
C ASP A 242 -2.85 -11.85 12.33
N GLU A 243 -3.57 -12.21 11.26
CA GLU A 243 -3.86 -13.59 10.87
C GLU A 243 -2.62 -14.42 10.51
N LEU A 244 -1.54 -13.78 10.01
CA LEU A 244 -0.31 -14.48 9.59
C LEU A 244 0.76 -14.65 10.68
N ARG A 245 0.43 -14.44 11.96
CA ARG A 245 1.40 -14.52 13.07
C ARG A 245 1.81 -15.97 13.42
N THR A 246 2.55 -16.64 12.54
CA THR A 246 3.17 -17.96 12.81
C THR A 246 4.62 -18.12 12.34
N ALA A 247 5.17 -17.22 11.53
CA ALA A 247 6.57 -17.32 11.06
C ALA A 247 7.56 -16.67 12.06
N PRO A 248 8.64 -17.38 12.50
CA PRO A 248 9.65 -16.84 13.43
C PRO A 248 10.33 -15.54 12.97
N ILE A 249 10.28 -15.24 11.67
CA ILE A 249 10.87 -14.06 11.05
C ILE A 249 9.94 -12.82 11.06
N TRP A 250 8.67 -12.98 11.44
CA TRP A 250 7.72 -11.86 11.48
C TRP A 250 8.21 -10.64 12.31
N PRO A 251 8.98 -10.80 13.41
CA PRO A 251 9.58 -9.64 14.10
C PRO A 251 10.52 -8.79 13.23
N LEU A 252 11.24 -9.39 12.26
CA LEU A 252 12.12 -8.67 11.33
C LEU A 252 11.31 -7.86 10.31
N TRP A 253 10.19 -8.42 9.82
CA TRP A 253 9.28 -7.69 8.92
C TRP A 253 8.50 -6.60 9.66
N ALA A 254 7.95 -6.92 10.85
CA ALA A 254 7.14 -6.02 11.68
C ALA A 254 7.86 -4.78 12.23
N THR A 255 9.19 -4.77 12.19
CA THR A 255 10.00 -3.61 12.59
C THR A 255 10.56 -2.85 11.38
N SER A 256 10.29 -3.34 10.16
CA SER A 256 10.61 -2.61 8.94
C SER A 256 9.55 -1.54 8.71
N ALA A 257 9.99 -0.29 8.54
CA ALA A 257 9.09 0.86 8.43
C ALA A 257 8.36 0.86 7.08
N VAL A 258 7.36 -0.01 6.94
CA VAL A 258 6.36 0.04 5.88
C VAL A 258 5.13 0.70 6.51
N LEU A 259 5.23 2.01 6.73
CA LEU A 259 4.11 2.89 7.03
C LEU A 259 3.84 3.74 5.82
#